data_AF-A7SU52-F1
#
_entry.id   AF-A7SU52-F1
#
_cell.length_a   1.000
_cell.length_b   1.000
_cell.length_c   1.000
_cell.angle_alpha   90.00
_cell.angle_beta   90.00
_cell.angle_gamma   90.00
#
_symmetry.space_group_name_H-M   'P 1'
#
loop_
_entity.id
_entity.type
_entity.pdbx_description
1 polymer ?
#
loop_
_entity_poly.entity_id
_entity_poly.type
_entity_poly.pdbx_seq_one_letter_code
_entity_poly.pdbx_strand_id
1 'polypeptide(L)'
;MAQRMEGRKIVPISQIESKLSKGKEKDIDWVTIGALASKLPPRTSSNGNTYGIWKLSDLGLTTANNTVALFLFGEVYKQHWKTIEGSVIALLNANIMPAKEKNSQDVALSLDNPKKLMLMGISKDLGHCKGITRKEKPCTSIVNREYGDFCEYHVNAAYKKIKSNRMEFQSG
;
A
#
# COMPACT_ATOMS: atom_id res chain seq x y z
N MET A 1 -16.65 -5.18 -15.30
CA MET A 1 -15.88 -4.15 -14.58
C MET A 1 -16.64 -2.83 -14.54
N ALA A 2 -17.11 -2.31 -15.70
CA ALA A 2 -17.93 -1.10 -15.82
C ALA A 2 -19.13 -1.03 -14.85
N GLN A 3 -20.04 -2.01 -14.87
CA GLN A 3 -21.24 -2.02 -14.00
C GLN A 3 -20.96 -1.99 -12.48
N ARG A 4 -19.76 -2.40 -12.04
CA ARG A 4 -19.39 -2.38 -10.61
C ARG A 4 -18.71 -1.07 -10.20
N MET A 5 -18.21 -0.30 -11.16
CA MET A 5 -17.55 0.99 -10.94
C MET A 5 -18.42 2.18 -11.36
N GLU A 6 -19.52 1.92 -12.07
CA GLU A 6 -20.49 2.93 -12.49
C GLU A 6 -21.10 3.65 -11.28
N GLY A 7 -21.01 4.98 -11.27
CA GLY A 7 -21.53 5.83 -10.18
C GLY A 7 -20.67 5.88 -8.91
N ARG A 8 -19.56 5.12 -8.81
CA ARG A 8 -18.71 5.10 -7.61
C ARG A 8 -17.57 6.11 -7.69
N LYS A 9 -17.28 6.73 -6.55
CA LYS A 9 -16.17 7.68 -6.43
C LYS A 9 -14.86 6.92 -6.22
N ILE A 10 -13.91 7.06 -7.14
CA ILE A 10 -12.56 6.53 -6.95
C ILE A 10 -11.82 7.41 -5.94
N VAL A 11 -11.32 6.79 -4.87
CA VAL A 11 -10.53 7.45 -3.84
C VAL A 11 -9.14 6.81 -3.80
N PRO A 12 -8.08 7.55 -4.16
CA PRO A 12 -6.69 7.09 -4.03
C PRO A 12 -6.35 6.75 -2.58
N ILE A 13 -5.46 5.78 -2.36
CA ILE A 13 -5.06 5.34 -1.01
C ILE A 13 -4.54 6.53 -0.19
N SER A 14 -3.72 7.39 -0.80
CA SER A 14 -3.22 8.63 -0.20
C SER A 14 -4.30 9.64 0.25
N GLN A 15 -5.51 9.55 -0.28
CA GLN A 15 -6.61 10.49 0.03
C GLN A 15 -7.66 9.90 0.98
N ILE A 16 -7.51 8.64 1.39
CA ILE A 16 -8.46 7.98 2.29
C ILE A 16 -8.53 8.74 3.62
N GLU A 17 -7.38 9.08 4.21
CA GLU A 17 -7.33 9.79 5.48
C GLU A 17 -7.98 11.19 5.38
N SER A 18 -7.63 11.97 4.36
CA SER A 18 -8.12 13.34 4.24
C SER A 18 -9.62 13.41 3.89
N LYS A 19 -10.12 12.48 3.08
CA LYS A 19 -11.50 12.52 2.57
C LYS A 19 -12.50 11.75 3.42
N LEU A 20 -12.08 10.69 4.12
CA LEU A 20 -13.02 9.72 4.71
C LEU A 20 -12.93 9.60 6.24
N SER A 21 -11.86 10.10 6.90
CA SER A 21 -11.70 10.03 8.37
C SER A 21 -12.75 10.78 9.19
N LYS A 22 -13.60 11.60 8.57
CA LYS A 22 -14.63 12.41 9.24
C LYS A 22 -16.02 11.75 9.24
N GLY A 23 -16.10 10.41 9.21
CA GLY A 23 -17.38 9.68 9.29
C GLY A 23 -18.26 9.78 8.03
N LYS A 24 -17.74 10.32 6.92
CA LYS A 24 -18.44 10.42 5.63
C LYS A 24 -18.33 9.15 4.77
N GLU A 25 -17.64 8.12 5.25
CA GLU A 25 -17.41 6.86 4.54
C GLU A 25 -18.69 6.07 4.23
N LYS A 26 -19.75 6.26 5.02
CA LYS A 26 -21.04 5.54 4.86
C LYS A 26 -22.01 6.23 3.90
N ASP A 27 -21.81 7.50 3.61
CA ASP A 27 -22.71 8.32 2.79
C ASP A 27 -22.30 8.33 1.30
N ILE A 28 -21.07 7.91 1.02
CA ILE A 28 -20.46 7.97 -0.31
C ILE A 28 -20.14 6.54 -0.76
N ASP A 29 -20.66 6.12 -1.91
CA ASP A 29 -20.22 4.88 -2.54
C ASP A 29 -18.83 5.09 -3.18
N TRP A 30 -17.80 4.55 -2.54
CA TRP A 30 -16.41 4.75 -2.93
C TRP A 30 -15.69 3.43 -3.20
N VAL A 31 -14.69 3.54 -4.07
CA VAL A 31 -13.79 2.43 -4.40
C VAL A 31 -12.35 2.93 -4.32
N THR A 32 -11.49 2.08 -3.78
CA THR A 32 -10.04 2.30 -3.85
C THR A 32 -9.37 1.12 -4.51
N ILE A 33 -8.29 1.40 -5.23
CA ILE A 33 -7.56 0.42 -6.00
C ILE A 33 -6.11 0.46 -5.51
N GLY A 34 -5.55 -0.72 -5.25
CA GLY A 34 -4.16 -0.87 -4.84
C GLY A 34 -3.60 -2.22 -5.26
N ALA A 35 -2.30 -2.26 -5.48
CA ALA A 35 -1.54 -3.48 -5.66
C ALA A 35 -1.20 -4.08 -4.28
N LEU A 36 -1.33 -5.40 -4.15
CA LEU A 36 -0.90 -6.14 -2.97
C LEU A 36 0.63 -6.17 -2.91
N ALA A 37 1.21 -5.30 -2.09
CA ALA A 37 2.65 -5.15 -1.91
C ALA A 37 3.27 -6.31 -1.13
N SER A 38 2.67 -6.68 0.00
CA SER A 38 3.15 -7.79 0.83
C SER A 38 2.08 -8.32 1.77
N LYS A 39 2.22 -9.58 2.16
CA LYS A 39 1.39 -10.23 3.18
C LYS A 39 2.19 -10.38 4.47
N LEU A 40 1.65 -9.84 5.57
CA LEU A 40 2.22 -10.08 6.89
C LEU A 40 1.77 -11.45 7.43
N PRO A 41 2.55 -12.07 8.33
CA PRO A 41 2.18 -13.32 8.94
C PRO A 41 0.81 -13.19 9.65
N PRO A 42 -0.06 -14.21 9.52
CA PRO A 42 -1.38 -14.17 10.10
C PRO A 42 -1.30 -14.01 11.61
N ARG A 43 -2.22 -13.23 12.17
CA ARG A 43 -2.29 -12.96 13.60
C ARG A 43 -3.60 -13.47 14.17
N THR A 44 -3.64 -13.67 15.47
CA THR A 44 -4.85 -14.10 16.19
C THR A 44 -5.53 -12.88 16.79
N SER A 45 -6.83 -12.74 16.53
CA SER A 45 -7.66 -11.68 17.12
C SER A 45 -7.97 -12.02 18.58
N SER A 46 -8.42 -11.02 19.35
CA SER A 46 -8.85 -11.18 20.75
C SER A 46 -9.93 -12.27 20.92
N ASN A 47 -10.69 -12.56 19.87
CA ASN A 47 -11.75 -13.57 19.86
C ASN A 47 -11.25 -14.97 19.43
N GLY A 48 -9.94 -15.21 19.39
CA GLY A 48 -9.34 -16.50 19.01
C GLY A 48 -9.28 -16.77 17.50
N ASN A 49 -9.92 -15.94 16.67
CA ASN A 49 -9.95 -16.12 15.22
C ASN A 49 -8.69 -15.57 14.54
N THR A 50 -8.15 -16.32 13.58
CA THR A 50 -7.02 -15.90 12.73
C THR A 50 -7.46 -14.83 11.72
N TYR A 51 -6.63 -13.80 11.53
CA TYR A 51 -6.82 -12.74 10.55
C TYR A 51 -5.53 -12.48 9.77
N GLY A 52 -5.69 -12.03 8.52
CA GLY A 52 -4.59 -11.66 7.65
C GLY A 52 -4.39 -10.16 7.65
N ILE A 53 -3.13 -9.71 7.48
CA ILE A 53 -2.82 -8.30 7.26
C ILE A 53 -2.07 -8.19 5.95
N TRP A 54 -2.61 -7.38 5.05
CA TRP A 54 -2.03 -7.09 3.75
C TRP A 54 -1.56 -5.65 3.71
N LYS A 55 -0.43 -5.40 3.06
CA LYS A 55 0.00 -4.05 2.71
C LYS A 55 -0.37 -3.79 1.27
N LEU A 56 -1.17 -2.77 1.03
CA LEU A 56 -1.56 -2.34 -0.30
C LEU A 56 -0.88 -1.02 -0.63
N SER A 57 -0.51 -0.83 -1.89
CA SER A 57 0.00 0.44 -2.38
C SER A 57 -0.73 0.82 -3.65
N ASP A 58 -1.03 2.11 -3.82
CA ASP A 58 -1.61 2.63 -5.06
C ASP A 58 -0.56 2.82 -6.16
N LEU A 59 0.72 2.49 -5.91
CA LEU A 59 1.84 2.70 -6.84
C LEU A 59 1.81 4.13 -7.39
N GLY A 60 1.66 5.11 -6.49
CA GLY A 60 1.53 6.51 -6.84
C GLY A 60 2.62 7.04 -7.77
N LEU A 61 2.41 8.25 -8.27
CA LEU A 61 3.29 8.92 -9.24
C LEU A 61 4.70 9.25 -8.70
N THR A 62 4.99 8.92 -7.45
CA THR A 62 6.24 9.27 -6.76
C THR A 62 6.92 8.03 -6.21
N THR A 63 8.22 8.12 -5.95
CA THR A 63 9.00 7.08 -5.29
C THR A 63 8.62 6.87 -3.81
N ALA A 64 7.83 7.79 -3.24
CA ALA A 64 7.19 7.66 -1.94
C ALA A 64 5.92 6.80 -2.08
N ASN A 65 6.13 5.49 -2.19
CA ASN A 65 5.02 4.53 -2.28
C ASN A 65 4.39 4.34 -0.90
N ASN A 66 3.36 5.13 -0.61
CA ASN A 66 2.56 4.97 0.59
C ASN A 66 1.88 3.59 0.59
N THR A 67 1.83 2.97 1.76
CA THR A 67 1.17 1.68 1.95
C THR A 67 0.07 1.80 2.98
N VAL A 68 -1.09 1.22 2.68
CA VAL A 68 -2.21 1.09 3.63
C VAL A 68 -2.30 -0.36 4.10
N ALA A 69 -2.57 -0.55 5.38
CA ALA A 69 -2.77 -1.89 5.95
C ALA A 69 -4.23 -2.31 5.77
N LEU A 70 -4.48 -3.41 5.05
CA LEU A 70 -5.78 -4.06 4.96
C LEU A 70 -5.84 -5.26 5.91
N PHE A 71 -6.79 -5.23 6.83
CA PHE A 71 -7.09 -6.30 7.76
C PHE A 71 -8.24 -7.15 7.21
N LEU A 72 -7.97 -8.45 7.06
CA LEU A 72 -8.90 -9.43 6.55
C LEU A 72 -9.32 -10.34 7.71
N PHE A 73 -10.60 -10.27 8.09
CA PHE A 73 -11.16 -11.06 9.18
C PHE A 73 -12.14 -12.13 8.66
N GLY A 74 -12.31 -13.21 9.42
CA GLY A 74 -13.38 -14.19 9.21
C GLY A 74 -13.44 -14.76 7.80
N GLU A 75 -14.62 -14.68 7.16
CA GLU A 75 -14.85 -15.21 5.81
C GLU A 75 -14.02 -14.50 4.74
N VAL A 76 -13.76 -13.20 4.90
CA VAL A 76 -12.94 -12.43 3.96
C VAL A 76 -11.52 -13.00 3.90
N TYR A 77 -10.94 -13.33 5.06
CA TYR A 77 -9.65 -13.99 5.13
C TYR A 77 -9.70 -15.38 4.49
N LYS A 78 -10.67 -16.22 4.88
CA LYS A 78 -10.80 -17.60 4.36
C LYS A 78 -10.92 -17.66 2.84
N GLN A 79 -11.59 -16.69 2.23
CA GLN A 79 -11.79 -16.68 0.79
C GLN A 79 -10.59 -16.09 0.02
N HIS A 80 -9.93 -15.06 0.56
CA HIS A 80 -8.94 -14.29 -0.20
C HIS A 80 -7.48 -14.53 0.21
N TRP A 81 -7.18 -15.25 1.29
CA TRP A 81 -5.81 -15.41 1.81
C TRP A 81 -4.78 -15.98 0.80
N LYS A 82 -5.24 -16.80 -0.16
CA LYS A 82 -4.39 -17.40 -1.20
C LYS A 82 -4.03 -16.42 -2.33
N THR A 83 -4.53 -15.19 -2.29
CA THR A 83 -4.19 -14.18 -3.29
C THR A 83 -2.69 -13.94 -3.34
N ILE A 84 -2.15 -13.88 -4.57
CA ILE A 84 -0.72 -13.68 -4.82
C ILE A 84 -0.33 -12.22 -4.59
N GLU A 85 0.89 -11.99 -4.11
CA GLU A 85 1.48 -10.65 -4.06
C GLU A 85 1.67 -10.13 -5.49
N GLY A 86 1.51 -8.82 -5.68
CA GLY A 86 1.42 -8.21 -7.00
C GLY A 86 0.01 -8.14 -7.58
N SER A 87 -0.97 -8.83 -7.01
CA SER A 87 -2.36 -8.69 -7.46
C SER A 87 -2.88 -7.26 -7.27
N VAL A 88 -3.48 -6.69 -8.31
CA VAL A 88 -4.25 -5.45 -8.25
C VAL A 88 -5.63 -5.79 -7.71
N ILE A 89 -5.99 -5.16 -6.60
CA ILE A 89 -7.28 -5.34 -5.95
C ILE A 89 -8.02 -4.01 -5.84
N ALA A 90 -9.33 -4.07 -6.05
CA ALA A 90 -10.25 -2.99 -5.77
C ALA A 90 -11.03 -3.31 -4.49
N LEU A 91 -11.06 -2.36 -3.57
CA LEU A 91 -11.82 -2.42 -2.32
C LEU A 91 -13.00 -1.47 -2.43
N LEU A 92 -14.21 -2.00 -2.23
CA LEU A 92 -15.45 -1.25 -2.34
C LEU A 92 -15.99 -0.99 -0.93
N ASN A 93 -16.18 0.28 -0.57
CA ASN A 93 -16.71 0.72 0.74
C ASN A 93 -16.04 -0.03 1.91
N ALA A 94 -14.71 0.00 1.95
CA ALA A 94 -13.95 -0.57 3.06
C ALA A 94 -14.18 0.25 4.34
N ASN A 95 -14.10 -0.40 5.49
CA ASN A 95 -14.21 0.28 6.78
C ASN A 95 -12.85 0.83 7.18
N ILE A 96 -12.80 2.11 7.53
CA ILE A 96 -11.57 2.75 7.99
C ILE A 96 -11.38 2.47 9.48
N MET A 97 -10.18 2.01 9.82
CA MET A 97 -9.77 1.76 11.20
C MET A 97 -8.61 2.70 11.56
N PRO A 98 -8.61 3.26 12.78
CA PRO A 98 -7.46 4.02 13.26
C PRO A 98 -6.24 3.10 13.40
N ALA A 99 -5.08 3.59 12.98
CA ALA A 99 -3.81 2.91 13.22
C ALA A 99 -3.63 2.70 14.74
N LYS A 100 -3.23 1.49 15.15
CA LYS A 100 -2.95 1.20 16.57
C LYS A 100 -1.69 1.90 17.09
N GLU A 101 -0.86 2.49 16.24
CA GLU A 101 0.36 3.19 16.64
C GLU A 101 0.12 4.71 16.70
N LYS A 102 0.33 5.29 17.89
CA LYS A 102 0.11 6.71 18.23
C LYS A 102 0.91 7.74 17.39
N ASN A 103 1.82 7.29 16.51
CA ASN A 103 2.70 8.14 15.69
C ASN A 103 2.72 7.75 14.20
N SER A 104 1.92 6.76 13.77
CA SER A 104 1.81 6.42 12.36
C SER A 104 0.56 7.08 11.79
N GLN A 105 0.72 7.94 10.79
CA GLN A 105 -0.38 8.42 9.93
C GLN A 105 -0.95 7.29 9.03
N ASP A 106 -0.71 6.03 9.40
CA ASP A 106 -1.05 4.88 8.60
C ASP A 106 -2.51 4.50 8.83
N VAL A 107 -3.40 4.96 7.96
CA VAL A 107 -4.77 4.46 7.91
C VAL A 107 -4.76 2.94 7.74
N ALA A 108 -5.65 2.26 8.47
CA ALA A 108 -5.93 0.84 8.27
C ALA A 108 -7.32 0.68 7.65
N LEU A 109 -7.49 -0.33 6.81
CA LEU A 109 -8.76 -0.70 6.19
C LEU A 109 -9.18 -2.09 6.68
N SER A 110 -10.48 -2.34 6.73
CA SER A 110 -11.04 -3.67 6.95
C SER A 110 -12.26 -3.89 6.07
N LEU A 111 -12.63 -5.16 5.89
CA LEU A 111 -13.80 -5.56 5.11
C LEU A 111 -14.74 -6.40 5.97
N ASP A 112 -16.02 -6.10 5.87
CA ASP A 112 -17.14 -6.86 6.44
C ASP A 112 -17.66 -7.94 5.50
N ASN A 113 -17.44 -7.80 4.18
CA ASN A 113 -17.97 -8.74 3.19
C ASN A 113 -16.90 -9.13 2.15
N PRO A 114 -16.73 -10.42 1.83
CA PRO A 114 -15.74 -10.85 0.83
C PRO A 114 -16.03 -10.35 -0.58
N LYS A 115 -17.29 -10.02 -0.92
CA LYS A 115 -17.68 -9.46 -2.22
C LYS A 115 -17.21 -8.01 -2.42
N LYS A 116 -16.82 -7.32 -1.35
CA LYS A 116 -16.25 -5.97 -1.39
C LYS A 116 -14.77 -5.95 -1.79
N LEU A 117 -14.14 -7.12 -1.91
CA LEU A 117 -12.81 -7.27 -2.49
C LEU A 117 -12.97 -7.80 -3.93
N MET A 118 -12.42 -7.06 -4.88
CA MET A 118 -12.43 -7.45 -6.29
C MET A 118 -11.00 -7.54 -6.83
N LEU A 119 -10.62 -8.72 -7.32
CA LEU A 119 -9.37 -8.94 -8.03
C LEU A 119 -9.49 -8.38 -9.45
N MET A 120 -8.57 -7.49 -9.82
CA MET A 120 -8.57 -6.80 -11.10
C MET A 120 -7.51 -7.37 -12.05
N GLY A 121 -6.38 -7.87 -11.52
CA GLY A 121 -5.29 -8.41 -12.31
C GLY A 121 -3.98 -8.49 -11.52
N ILE A 122 -2.86 -8.46 -12.22
CA ILE A 122 -1.50 -8.45 -11.65
C ILE A 122 -0.79 -7.18 -12.10
N SER A 123 -0.18 -6.47 -11.16
CA SER A 123 0.62 -5.28 -11.45
C SER A 123 1.95 -5.69 -12.07
N LYS A 124 2.27 -5.11 -13.23
CA LYS A 124 3.57 -5.29 -13.89
C LYS A 124 4.65 -4.40 -13.27
N ASP A 125 4.20 -3.30 -12.69
CA ASP A 125 5.07 -2.20 -12.27
C ASP A 125 5.40 -2.26 -10.77
N LEU A 126 4.70 -3.09 -9.99
CA LEU A 126 5.10 -3.37 -8.61
C LEU A 126 6.47 -4.05 -8.59
N GLY A 127 7.44 -3.39 -7.96
CA GLY A 127 8.78 -3.91 -7.73
C GLY A 127 9.29 -3.69 -6.32
N HIS A 128 10.48 -4.22 -6.07
CA HIS A 128 11.27 -3.92 -4.87
C HIS A 128 12.48 -3.09 -5.25
N CYS A 129 12.88 -2.19 -4.36
CA CYS A 129 14.04 -1.35 -4.53
C CYS A 129 15.30 -2.19 -4.74
N LYS A 130 16.07 -1.89 -5.80
CA LYS A 130 17.37 -2.54 -6.09
C LYS A 130 18.52 -2.06 -5.20
N GLY A 131 18.24 -1.13 -4.29
CA GLY A 131 19.23 -0.57 -3.38
C GLY A 131 19.71 -1.57 -2.33
N ILE A 132 20.94 -1.38 -1.87
CA ILE A 132 21.52 -2.16 -0.78
C ILE A 132 21.50 -1.29 0.48
N THR A 133 21.05 -1.87 1.59
CA THR A 133 21.04 -1.20 2.89
C THR A 133 22.45 -1.08 3.45
N ARG A 134 22.65 -0.23 4.46
CA ARG A 134 23.96 -0.11 5.16
C ARG A 134 24.45 -1.41 5.78
N LYS A 135 23.55 -2.37 6.01
CA LYS A 135 23.85 -3.70 6.53
C LYS A 135 24.07 -4.75 5.42
N GLU A 136 24.36 -4.30 4.20
CA GLU A 136 24.62 -5.14 3.02
C GLU A 136 23.45 -6.07 2.63
N LYS A 137 22.23 -5.77 3.10
CA LYS A 137 21.01 -6.51 2.75
C LYS A 137 20.24 -5.81 1.64
N PRO A 138 19.54 -6.55 0.75
CA PRO A 138 18.67 -5.95 -0.25
C PRO A 138 17.57 -5.13 0.41
N CYS A 139 17.24 -3.99 -0.19
CA CYS A 139 16.16 -3.15 0.27
C CYS A 139 14.81 -3.84 0.07
N THR A 140 13.95 -3.78 1.07
CA THR A 140 12.60 -4.35 1.03
C THR A 140 11.52 -3.32 0.73
N SER A 141 11.90 -2.06 0.48
CA SER A 141 10.97 -1.02 0.08
C SER A 141 10.38 -1.32 -1.29
N ILE A 142 9.08 -1.11 -1.44
CA ILE A 142 8.41 -1.21 -2.74
C ILE A 142 8.72 -0.01 -3.62
N VAL A 143 8.73 -0.24 -4.93
CA VAL A 143 8.93 0.78 -5.95
C VAL A 143 7.95 0.58 -7.09
N ASN A 144 7.56 1.68 -7.74
CA ASN A 144 6.89 1.63 -9.03
C ASN A 144 7.97 1.65 -10.12
N ARG A 145 8.15 0.50 -10.79
CA ARG A 145 9.16 0.27 -11.84
C ARG A 145 8.97 1.16 -13.07
N GLU A 146 7.78 1.70 -13.28
CA GLU A 146 7.52 2.68 -14.34
C GLU A 146 8.31 3.97 -14.10
N TYR A 147 8.45 4.40 -12.84
CA TYR A 147 9.14 5.64 -12.46
C TYR A 147 10.57 5.42 -11.96
N GLY A 148 10.92 4.20 -11.56
CA GLY A 148 12.30 3.85 -11.24
C GLY A 148 12.46 2.59 -10.40
N ASP A 149 13.72 2.15 -10.31
CA ASP A 149 14.11 0.93 -9.60
C ASP A 149 14.54 1.14 -8.13
N PHE A 150 14.59 2.39 -7.67
CA PHE A 150 15.11 2.75 -6.35
C PHE A 150 14.07 3.53 -5.54
N CYS A 151 13.97 3.23 -4.25
CA CYS A 151 13.08 3.97 -3.35
C CYS A 151 13.63 5.37 -3.07
N GLU A 152 12.77 6.25 -2.55
CA GLU A 152 13.11 7.65 -2.27
C GLU A 152 14.38 7.80 -1.40
N TYR A 153 14.58 6.91 -0.43
CA TYR A 153 15.80 6.88 0.39
C TYR A 153 17.06 6.70 -0.44
N HIS A 154 17.09 5.70 -1.34
CA HIS A 154 18.25 5.39 -2.16
C HIS A 154 18.47 6.43 -3.26
N VAL A 155 17.41 7.02 -3.81
CA VAL A 155 17.49 8.15 -4.73
C VAL A 155 18.14 9.36 -4.04
N ASN A 156 17.67 9.72 -2.85
CA ASN A 156 18.23 10.81 -2.07
C ASN A 156 19.67 10.54 -1.61
N ALA A 157 20.00 9.30 -1.27
CA ALA A 157 21.37 8.91 -0.92
C ALA A 157 22.33 9.06 -2.11
N ALA A 158 21.91 8.63 -3.31
CA ALA A 158 22.68 8.80 -4.54
C ALA A 158 22.88 10.28 -4.88
N TYR A 159 21.83 11.09 -4.78
CA TYR A 159 21.90 12.53 -5.01
C TYR A 159 22.89 13.22 -4.06
N LYS A 160 22.85 12.88 -2.76
CA LYS A 160 23.80 13.40 -1.76
C LYS A 160 25.25 13.01 -2.07
N LYS A 161 25.49 11.77 -2.50
CA LYS A 161 26.83 11.28 -2.86
C LYS A 161 27.41 12.01 -4.09
N ILE A 162 26.59 12.26 -5.10
CA ILE A 162 27.02 13.03 -6.29
C ILE A 162 27.33 14.49 -5.89
N LYS A 163 26.50 15.07 -5.02
CA LYS A 163 26.71 16.45 -4.53
C LYS A 163 28.02 16.57 -3.73
N SER A 164 28.36 15.61 -2.87
CA SER A 164 29.63 15.64 -2.12
C SER A 164 30.86 15.51 -3.01
N ASN A 165 30.83 14.64 -4.02
CA ASN A 165 31.96 14.48 -4.96
C ASN A 165 32.19 15.74 -5.83
N ARG A 166 31.16 16.56 -6.08
CA ARG A 166 31.33 17.81 -6.84
C ARG A 166 32.02 18.92 -6.05
N MET A 167 32.00 18.88 -4.71
CA MET A 167 32.66 19.90 -3.88
C MET A 167 34.18 19.71 -3.82
N GLU A 168 34.69 18.50 -4.05
CA GLU A 168 36.13 18.23 -4.07
C GLU A 168 36.85 18.84 -5.28
N PHE A 169 36.12 19.22 -6.33
CA PHE A 169 36.69 19.85 -7.55
C PHE A 169 36.66 21.38 -7.55
N GLN A 170 36.20 22.04 -6.48
CA GLN A 170 36.21 23.51 -6.35
C GLN A 170 37.29 24.04 -5.38
N SER A 171 38.16 23.17 -4.88
CA SER A 171 39.27 23.54 -3.99
C SER A 171 40.62 23.31 -4.69
N GLY A 172 40.85 24.05 -5.77
CA GLY A 172 42.12 24.11 -6.51
C GLY A 172 42.42 25.54 -6.91
#